data_AF-A0A371J6F0-F1
#
_entry.id   AF-A0A371J6F0-F1
#
_cell.length_a   1.000
_cell.length_b   1.000
_cell.length_c   1.000
_cell.angle_alpha   90.00
_cell.angle_beta   90.00
_cell.angle_gamma   90.00
#
_symmetry.space_group_name_H-M   'P 1'
#
loop_
_entity.id
_entity.type
_entity.pdbx_description
1 polymer ?
#
loop_
_entity_poly.entity_id
_entity_poly.type
_entity_poly.pdbx_seq_one_letter_code
_entity_poly.pdbx_strand_id
1 'polypeptide(L)'
;MKKHFIVTVSIVATSLLAIGCSIDSKEEASSNKVNNPTQVMNTEDKAKVTTKEIGDISEITYTLNDIIIKYPQLKNISDTSKKDSINKIIKDDALSIINFYDPDKEDPTLEVNYEIKLINDNILSIVYYGYYNNLNNAYPIEFICSTNIDLNNQSRLMLKDYADIKSISNTLLNTTDYKTKTTDKNLEKAQLDYIKQQTEEEMINILSNTDFNNSKTYPLAFSYQENGDIVVVIPLQHAIGDYVEIIISK
;
A
#
# COMPACT_ATOMS: atom_id res chain seq x y z
N MET A 1 -10.84 -22.34 43.25
CA MET A 1 -11.42 -21.23 44.03
C MET A 1 -11.51 -20.01 43.11
N LYS A 2 -12.71 -19.67 42.65
CA LYS A 2 -12.96 -18.53 41.74
C LYS A 2 -13.02 -17.25 42.59
N LYS A 3 -12.18 -16.26 42.29
CA LYS A 3 -12.27 -14.92 42.88
C LYS A 3 -13.03 -14.02 41.91
N HIS A 4 -14.25 -13.65 42.30
CA HIS A 4 -14.98 -12.52 41.74
C HIS A 4 -14.42 -11.24 42.38
N PHE A 5 -14.07 -10.25 41.57
CA PHE A 5 -13.83 -8.88 42.05
C PHE A 5 -14.88 -7.96 41.45
N ILE A 6 -15.60 -7.29 42.34
CA ILE A 6 -16.77 -6.47 42.10
C ILE A 6 -16.30 -5.06 41.69
N VAL A 7 -16.88 -4.55 40.61
CA VAL A 7 -16.76 -3.16 40.15
C VAL A 7 -17.67 -2.28 41.00
N THR A 8 -17.12 -1.27 41.67
CA THR A 8 -17.90 -0.22 42.35
C THR A 8 -17.89 1.05 41.51
N VAL A 9 -19.05 1.37 40.93
CA VAL A 9 -19.38 2.65 40.29
C VAL A 9 -19.59 3.69 41.40
N SER A 10 -18.81 4.76 41.40
CA SER A 10 -19.06 5.93 42.25
C SER A 10 -19.72 7.03 41.44
N ILE A 11 -21.01 7.23 41.71
CA ILE A 11 -21.81 8.38 41.29
C ILE A 11 -21.47 9.53 42.23
N VAL A 12 -20.96 10.64 41.69
CA VAL A 12 -20.97 11.92 42.41
C VAL A 12 -21.89 12.86 41.64
N ALA A 13 -23.12 12.96 42.15
CA ALA A 13 -24.06 14.02 41.82
C ALA A 13 -23.93 15.10 42.90
N THR A 14 -23.70 16.35 42.49
CA THR A 14 -24.00 17.50 43.35
C THR A 14 -24.44 18.65 42.47
N SER A 15 -25.72 18.97 42.59
CA SER A 15 -26.44 20.10 41.99
C SER A 15 -26.41 21.32 42.92
N LEU A 16 -26.96 22.44 42.41
CA LEU A 16 -27.36 23.71 43.06
C LEU A 16 -26.27 24.81 43.02
N LEU A 17 -26.48 26.03 42.52
CA LEU A 17 -27.67 26.86 42.25
C LEU A 17 -27.41 27.87 41.12
N ALA A 18 -28.47 28.25 40.42
CA ALA A 18 -28.55 29.41 39.55
C ALA A 18 -28.75 30.72 40.34
N ILE A 19 -28.19 31.84 39.86
CA ILE A 19 -28.79 33.19 39.82
C ILE A 19 -28.17 33.89 38.60
N GLY A 20 -29.02 34.45 37.75
CA GLY A 20 -28.63 35.11 36.51
C GLY A 20 -28.25 36.58 36.66
N CYS A 21 -27.62 37.09 35.61
CA CYS A 21 -27.75 38.48 35.18
C CYS A 21 -27.53 38.54 33.66
N SER A 22 -28.49 39.14 32.97
CA SER A 22 -28.56 39.30 31.52
C SER A 22 -27.57 40.37 31.04
N ILE A 23 -26.73 40.06 30.03
CA ILE A 23 -26.15 41.02 29.10
C ILE A 23 -26.07 40.37 27.72
N ASP A 24 -26.73 41.02 26.74
CA ASP A 24 -26.67 40.73 25.31
C ASP A 24 -25.26 40.98 24.73
N SER A 25 -24.74 40.02 23.95
CA SER A 25 -23.83 40.31 22.84
C SER A 25 -23.79 39.14 21.83
N LYS A 26 -24.24 39.49 20.61
CA LYS A 26 -24.12 38.91 19.26
C LYS A 26 -23.09 37.79 18.99
N GLU A 27 -23.50 36.89 18.07
CA GLU A 27 -22.80 36.08 17.03
C GLU A 27 -21.26 35.91 17.13
N GLU A 28 -20.65 34.75 16.90
CA GLU A 28 -20.68 34.00 15.62
C GLU A 28 -20.39 32.48 15.78
N ALA A 29 -20.81 31.75 14.76
CA ALA A 29 -20.70 30.31 14.56
C ALA A 29 -19.25 29.79 14.47
N SER A 30 -18.98 28.64 15.12
CA SER A 30 -17.74 27.89 14.92
C SER A 30 -17.80 27.12 13.60
N SER A 31 -16.95 27.53 12.66
CA SER A 31 -16.75 26.96 11.34
C SER A 31 -16.23 25.52 11.41
N ASN A 32 -16.85 24.65 10.61
CA ASN A 32 -16.26 23.41 10.12
C ASN A 32 -14.95 23.74 9.39
N LYS A 33 -13.82 23.14 9.80
CA LYS A 33 -12.62 23.03 8.96
C LYS A 33 -12.77 21.78 8.10
N VAL A 34 -13.28 21.97 6.89
CA VAL A 34 -13.09 20.99 5.81
C VAL A 34 -11.72 21.29 5.21
N ASN A 35 -10.71 20.53 5.61
CA ASN A 35 -9.38 20.59 4.98
C ASN A 35 -9.43 19.81 3.68
N ASN A 36 -9.38 20.50 2.53
CA ASN A 36 -9.25 19.86 1.24
C ASN A 36 -7.79 19.42 1.00
N PRO A 37 -7.55 18.22 0.44
CA PRO A 37 -6.20 17.75 0.13
C PRO A 37 -5.53 18.62 -0.94
N THR A 38 -4.23 18.91 -0.75
CA THR A 38 -3.43 19.70 -1.69
C THR A 38 -2.53 18.76 -2.49
N GLN A 39 -2.63 18.80 -3.83
CA GLN A 39 -1.69 18.13 -4.73
C GLN A 39 -0.58 19.12 -5.10
N VAL A 40 0.66 18.80 -4.72
CA VAL A 40 1.84 19.61 -5.07
C VAL A 40 2.66 18.84 -6.10
N MET A 41 2.84 19.45 -7.28
CA MET A 41 3.70 18.91 -8.33
C MET A 41 5.13 19.42 -8.08
N ASN A 42 5.95 18.61 -7.42
CA ASN A 42 7.38 18.92 -7.26
C ASN A 42 8.15 18.40 -8.47
N THR A 43 8.99 19.25 -9.04
CA THR A 43 9.90 18.91 -10.15
C THR A 43 11.28 18.66 -9.55
N GLU A 44 11.51 17.46 -9.02
CA GLU A 44 12.86 17.02 -8.64
C GLU A 44 13.26 15.82 -9.50
N ASP A 45 14.31 16.00 -10.31
CA ASP A 45 14.87 15.02 -11.22
C ASP A 45 15.50 13.85 -10.45
N LYS A 46 14.86 12.68 -10.47
CA LYS A 46 15.54 11.40 -10.22
C LYS A 46 15.12 10.31 -11.22
N ALA A 47 16.16 9.64 -11.73
CA ALA A 47 16.22 8.51 -12.66
C ALA A 47 15.55 8.70 -14.03
N LYS A 48 16.36 9.15 -15.00
CA LYS A 48 16.04 9.14 -16.44
C LYS A 48 16.03 7.70 -16.97
N VAL A 49 14.90 7.02 -16.91
CA VAL A 49 14.73 5.71 -17.55
C VAL A 49 14.26 5.93 -18.99
N THR A 50 15.23 6.02 -19.91
CA THR A 50 14.97 6.20 -21.35
C THR A 50 14.72 4.86 -22.04
N THR A 51 13.45 4.49 -22.21
CA THR A 51 13.00 3.61 -23.30
C THR A 51 12.28 4.48 -24.34
N LYS A 52 12.49 4.17 -25.63
CA LYS A 52 12.32 5.10 -26.76
C LYS A 52 10.87 5.58 -26.99
N GLU A 53 9.88 4.92 -26.38
CA GLU A 53 8.46 5.27 -26.46
C GLU A 53 7.84 5.73 -25.14
N ILE A 54 8.56 5.61 -24.01
CA ILE A 54 8.00 5.93 -22.69
C ILE A 54 8.62 7.23 -22.22
N GLY A 55 7.80 8.28 -22.24
CA GLY A 55 8.21 9.63 -21.95
C GLY A 55 8.81 9.82 -20.56
N ASP A 56 9.41 10.99 -20.35
CA ASP A 56 9.93 11.42 -19.05
C ASP A 56 8.91 11.21 -17.93
N ILE A 57 9.42 10.84 -16.76
CA ILE A 57 8.64 10.52 -15.57
C ILE A 57 8.91 11.61 -14.54
N SER A 58 7.84 12.14 -13.93
CA SER A 58 7.96 13.03 -12.77
C SER A 58 7.33 12.41 -11.55
N GLU A 59 7.80 12.80 -10.38
CA GLU A 59 7.13 12.50 -9.11
C GLU A 59 5.91 13.42 -8.90
N ILE A 60 4.84 12.88 -8.32
CA ILE A 60 3.75 13.65 -7.73
C ILE A 60 3.73 13.34 -6.23
N THR A 61 3.60 14.38 -5.40
CA THR A 61 3.41 14.23 -3.96
C THR A 61 1.98 14.63 -3.57
N TYR A 62 1.26 13.69 -2.98
CA TYR A 62 0.01 13.93 -2.28
C TYR A 62 0.28 14.08 -0.79
N THR A 63 -0.30 15.11 -0.16
CA THR A 63 -0.17 15.35 1.28
C THR A 63 -1.53 15.64 1.91
N LEU A 64 -1.82 14.95 3.01
CA LEU A 64 -2.98 15.19 3.87
C LEU A 64 -2.59 14.93 5.33
N ASN A 65 -2.40 15.97 6.14
CA ASN A 65 -1.86 15.85 7.50
C ASN A 65 -0.52 15.07 7.48
N ASP A 66 -0.37 14.01 8.28
CA ASP A 66 0.81 13.13 8.36
C ASP A 66 0.79 11.99 7.32
N ILE A 67 -0.05 12.12 6.28
CA ILE A 67 -0.08 11.23 5.12
C ILE A 67 0.69 11.89 3.98
N ILE A 68 1.75 11.22 3.51
CA ILE A 68 2.57 11.63 2.37
C ILE A 68 2.64 10.45 1.40
N ILE A 69 2.15 10.65 0.16
CA ILE A 69 2.18 9.62 -0.88
C ILE A 69 2.85 10.16 -2.13
N LYS A 70 3.97 9.54 -2.49
CA LYS A 70 4.69 9.81 -3.74
C LYS A 70 4.39 8.73 -4.76
N TYR A 71 4.12 9.13 -5.99
CA TYR A 71 3.87 8.23 -7.11
C TYR A 71 4.32 8.84 -8.43
N PRO A 72 4.63 8.01 -9.46
CA PRO A 72 5.11 8.53 -10.74
C PRO A 72 3.97 9.11 -11.57
N GLN A 73 4.31 9.98 -12.51
CA GLN A 73 3.44 10.45 -13.58
C GLN A 73 4.23 10.50 -14.90
N LEU A 74 3.65 9.91 -15.94
CA LEU A 74 4.19 9.94 -17.30
C LEU A 74 3.93 11.31 -17.93
N LYS A 75 4.97 11.96 -18.47
CA LYS A 75 4.89 13.29 -19.08
C LYS A 75 4.87 13.25 -20.61
N ASN A 76 5.84 12.58 -21.22
CA ASN A 76 6.15 12.75 -22.64
C ASN A 76 5.74 11.54 -23.50
N ILE A 77 4.49 11.09 -23.36
CA ILE A 77 3.88 10.12 -24.29
C ILE A 77 3.09 10.90 -25.35
N SER A 78 3.33 10.57 -26.62
CA SER A 78 2.71 11.25 -27.77
C SER A 78 1.19 11.09 -27.81
N ASP A 79 0.70 9.89 -27.51
CA ASP A 79 -0.72 9.60 -27.32
C ASP A 79 -1.19 10.11 -25.96
N THR A 80 -1.82 11.28 -25.97
CA THR A 80 -2.35 11.95 -24.77
C THR A 80 -3.46 11.16 -24.08
N SER A 81 -4.30 10.43 -24.84
CA SER A 81 -5.38 9.64 -24.25
C SER A 81 -4.83 8.41 -23.51
N LYS A 82 -3.87 7.72 -24.13
CA LYS A 82 -3.12 6.62 -23.50
C LYS A 82 -2.41 7.10 -22.24
N LYS A 83 -1.72 8.24 -22.31
CA LYS A 83 -1.03 8.86 -21.17
C LYS A 83 -1.98 9.13 -20.00
N ASP A 84 -3.13 9.75 -20.27
CA ASP A 84 -4.09 10.12 -19.23
C ASP A 84 -4.73 8.89 -18.58
N SER A 85 -5.04 7.86 -19.37
CA SER A 85 -5.54 6.58 -18.87
C SER A 85 -4.54 5.88 -17.94
N ILE A 86 -3.28 5.77 -18.35
CA ILE A 86 -2.23 5.16 -17.54
C ILE A 86 -1.96 5.97 -16.26
N ASN A 87 -1.83 7.29 -16.37
CA ASN A 87 -1.64 8.16 -15.21
C ASN A 87 -2.82 8.10 -14.24
N LYS A 88 -4.03 7.86 -14.74
CA LYS A 88 -5.20 7.63 -13.89
C LYS A 88 -5.05 6.35 -13.08
N ILE A 89 -4.65 5.24 -13.71
CA ILE A 89 -4.40 3.96 -13.01
C ILE A 89 -3.37 4.15 -11.90
N ILE A 90 -2.23 4.77 -12.21
CA ILE A 90 -1.14 5.01 -11.24
C ILE A 90 -1.66 5.81 -10.03
N LYS A 91 -2.36 6.91 -10.31
CA LYS A 91 -2.92 7.78 -9.26
C LYS A 91 -3.98 7.06 -8.42
N ASP A 92 -4.92 6.36 -9.06
CA ASP A 92 -6.00 5.65 -8.37
C ASP A 92 -5.40 4.59 -7.42
N ASP A 93 -4.43 3.81 -7.89
CA ASP A 93 -3.80 2.75 -7.09
C ASP A 93 -2.98 3.33 -5.93
N ALA A 94 -2.12 4.31 -6.20
CA ALA A 94 -1.30 4.95 -5.18
C ALA A 94 -2.14 5.60 -4.06
N LEU A 95 -3.23 6.29 -4.42
CA LEU A 95 -4.11 6.91 -3.43
C LEU A 95 -5.03 5.91 -2.73
N SER A 96 -5.27 4.75 -3.32
CA SER A 96 -6.07 3.70 -2.67
C SER A 96 -5.38 3.09 -1.46
N ILE A 97 -4.06 3.22 -1.33
CA ILE A 97 -3.26 2.77 -0.17
C ILE A 97 -3.81 3.35 1.13
N ILE A 98 -4.28 4.61 1.12
CA ILE A 98 -4.86 5.28 2.30
C ILE A 98 -5.99 4.45 2.90
N ASN A 99 -6.81 3.82 2.06
CA ASN A 99 -7.99 3.09 2.50
C ASN A 99 -7.65 1.81 3.29
N PHE A 100 -6.41 1.31 3.20
CA PHE A 100 -6.00 0.11 3.92
C PHE A 100 -5.54 0.39 5.34
N TYR A 101 -5.16 1.64 5.61
CA TYR A 101 -4.53 2.05 6.84
C TYR A 101 -5.43 2.97 7.69
N ASP A 102 -6.72 2.97 7.36
CA ASP A 102 -7.83 3.54 8.15
C ASP A 102 -7.61 5.02 8.55
N PRO A 103 -8.01 5.97 7.69
CA PRO A 103 -7.84 7.40 7.97
C PRO A 103 -8.69 7.89 9.15
N ASP A 104 -9.62 7.07 9.67
CA ASP A 104 -10.56 7.45 10.73
C ASP A 104 -10.05 7.09 12.14
N LYS A 105 -8.87 6.47 12.27
CA LYS A 105 -8.16 6.33 13.55
C LYS A 105 -7.51 7.66 13.96
N GLU A 106 -7.35 7.88 15.27
CA GLU A 106 -6.66 9.07 15.77
C GLU A 106 -5.20 9.11 15.25
N ASP A 107 -4.87 10.15 14.48
CA ASP A 107 -3.55 10.54 13.98
C ASP A 107 -2.74 9.45 13.24
N PRO A 108 -3.18 9.00 12.04
CA PRO A 108 -2.41 8.07 11.24
C PRO A 108 -1.21 8.78 10.58
N THR A 109 -0.02 8.19 10.71
CA THR A 109 1.15 8.53 9.89
C THR A 109 1.26 7.51 8.77
N LEU A 110 1.32 7.97 7.53
CA LEU A 110 1.52 7.11 6.36
C LEU A 110 2.52 7.77 5.42
N GLU A 111 3.65 7.11 5.20
CA GLU A 111 4.63 7.54 4.20
C GLU A 111 4.70 6.48 3.11
N VAL A 112 4.47 6.88 1.86
CA VAL A 112 4.60 6.03 0.67
C VAL A 112 5.61 6.66 -0.26
N ASN A 113 6.66 5.91 -0.59
CA ASN A 113 7.59 6.18 -1.68
C ASN A 113 7.32 5.18 -2.82
N TYR A 114 7.97 5.38 -3.97
CA TYR A 114 7.82 4.47 -5.10
C TYR A 114 9.16 4.19 -5.79
N GLU A 115 9.19 3.09 -6.53
CA GLU A 115 10.26 2.74 -7.46
C GLU A 115 9.66 2.13 -8.73
N ILE A 116 10.22 2.47 -9.88
CA ILE A 116 9.86 1.84 -11.15
C ILE A 116 10.78 0.65 -11.36
N LYS A 117 10.23 -0.56 -11.25
CA LYS A 117 10.95 -1.83 -11.35
C LYS A 117 11.14 -2.31 -12.79
N LEU A 118 10.18 -1.99 -13.65
CA LEU A 118 10.26 -2.30 -15.08
C LEU A 118 9.51 -1.23 -15.86
N ILE A 119 10.11 -0.79 -16.95
CA ILE A 119 9.44 0.04 -17.96
C ILE A 119 10.01 -0.30 -19.33
N ASN A 120 9.16 -0.87 -20.17
CA ASN A 120 9.45 -1.19 -21.57
C ASN A 120 8.18 -0.96 -22.39
N ASP A 121 8.26 -1.08 -23.71
CA ASP A 121 7.17 -0.75 -24.64
C ASP A 121 5.81 -1.42 -24.31
N ASN A 122 5.79 -2.51 -23.54
CA ASN A 122 4.59 -3.25 -23.19
C ASN A 122 4.15 -3.09 -21.73
N ILE A 123 5.09 -2.99 -20.79
CA ILE A 123 4.79 -3.11 -19.35
C ILE A 123 5.45 -1.97 -18.57
N LEU A 124 4.66 -1.39 -17.66
CA LEU A 124 5.13 -0.56 -16.56
C LEU A 124 4.84 -1.27 -15.23
N SER A 125 5.87 -1.48 -14.43
CA SER A 125 5.84 -2.14 -13.12
C SER A 125 6.34 -1.17 -12.07
N ILE A 126 5.45 -0.78 -11.15
CA ILE A 126 5.73 0.19 -10.08
C ILE A 126 5.57 -0.53 -8.76
N VAL A 127 6.55 -0.35 -7.87
CA VAL A 127 6.47 -0.75 -6.48
C VAL A 127 6.26 0.49 -5.62
N TYR A 128 5.28 0.43 -4.73
CA TYR A 128 5.07 1.38 -3.65
C TYR A 128 5.54 0.75 -2.35
N TYR A 129 6.31 1.47 -1.56
CA TYR A 129 6.85 0.97 -0.30
C TYR A 129 6.86 2.08 0.74
N GLY A 130 6.79 1.69 2.00
CA GLY A 130 6.82 2.64 3.09
C GLY A 130 6.31 2.04 4.38
N TYR A 131 5.77 2.89 5.23
CA TYR A 131 5.31 2.48 6.55
C TYR A 131 4.03 3.19 6.96
N TYR A 132 3.29 2.52 7.84
CA TYR A 132 2.14 3.05 8.53
C TYR A 132 2.36 3.01 10.03
N ASN A 133 1.95 4.07 10.72
CA ASN A 133 1.91 4.11 12.16
C ASN A 133 0.64 4.83 12.66
N ASN A 134 0.23 4.54 13.89
CA ASN A 134 -0.79 5.30 14.61
C ASN A 134 -0.47 5.28 16.11
N LEU A 135 -1.21 6.05 16.91
CA LEU A 135 -0.98 6.15 18.36
C LEU A 135 -1.13 4.83 19.13
N ASN A 136 -1.84 3.85 18.57
CA ASN A 136 -2.07 2.54 19.19
C ASN A 136 -1.02 1.49 18.81
N ASN A 137 -0.21 1.76 17.79
CA ASN A 137 0.85 0.87 17.35
C ASN A 137 2.12 1.12 18.18
N ALA A 138 2.68 0.07 18.76
CA ALA A 138 3.96 0.17 19.48
C ALA A 138 5.14 0.46 18.53
N TYR A 139 5.02 0.06 17.26
CA TYR A 139 6.02 0.22 16.21
C TYR A 139 5.32 0.45 14.87
N PRO A 140 5.95 1.18 13.93
CA PRO A 140 5.49 1.27 12.55
C PRO A 140 5.42 -0.11 11.88
N ILE A 141 4.47 -0.28 10.97
CA ILE A 141 4.30 -1.46 10.12
C ILE A 141 4.80 -1.10 8.73
N GLU A 142 5.77 -1.85 8.22
CA GLU A 142 6.26 -1.68 6.86
C GLU A 142 5.33 -2.38 5.85
N PHE A 143 5.30 -1.89 4.61
CA PHE A 143 4.54 -2.55 3.55
C PHE A 143 5.18 -2.36 2.18
N ILE A 144 4.81 -3.27 1.28
CA ILE A 144 5.07 -3.19 -0.15
C ILE A 144 3.78 -3.51 -0.90
N CYS A 145 3.47 -2.68 -1.89
CA CYS A 145 2.39 -2.87 -2.86
C CYS A 145 2.94 -2.69 -4.28
N SER A 146 2.24 -3.19 -5.29
CA SER A 146 2.61 -2.94 -6.69
C SER A 146 1.43 -2.70 -7.61
N THR A 147 1.72 -1.92 -8.65
CA THR A 147 0.86 -1.70 -9.81
C THR A 147 1.62 -2.12 -11.05
N ASN A 148 1.10 -3.10 -11.78
CA ASN A 148 1.59 -3.48 -13.10
C ASN A 148 0.57 -3.04 -14.15
N ILE A 149 1.04 -2.43 -15.23
CA ILE A 149 0.19 -1.85 -16.27
C ILE A 149 0.64 -2.39 -17.63
N ASP A 150 -0.32 -2.96 -18.36
CA ASP A 150 -0.19 -3.18 -19.79
C ASP A 150 -0.33 -1.83 -20.51
N LEU A 151 0.76 -1.33 -21.08
CA LEU A 151 0.80 -0.05 -21.76
C LEU A 151 0.04 -0.06 -23.08
N ASN A 152 -0.15 -1.22 -23.71
CA ASN A 152 -0.88 -1.35 -24.97
C ASN A 152 -2.39 -1.32 -24.71
N ASN A 153 -2.84 -2.09 -23.73
CA ASN A 153 -4.26 -2.20 -23.36
C ASN A 153 -4.73 -1.15 -22.34
N GLN A 154 -3.80 -0.38 -21.75
CA GLN A 154 -4.07 0.64 -20.75
C GLN A 154 -4.85 0.06 -19.55
N SER A 155 -4.41 -1.11 -19.09
CA SER A 155 -5.10 -1.91 -18.07
C SER A 155 -4.13 -2.43 -17.02
N ARG A 156 -4.63 -2.70 -15.81
CA ARG A 156 -3.87 -3.37 -14.76
C ARG A 156 -3.57 -4.82 -15.16
N LEU A 157 -2.40 -5.30 -14.74
CA LEU A 157 -2.00 -6.70 -14.81
C LEU A 157 -1.83 -7.24 -13.39
N MET A 158 -2.35 -8.43 -13.15
CA MET A 158 -2.09 -9.25 -11.96
C MET A 158 -1.13 -10.39 -12.32
N LEU A 159 -0.56 -11.07 -11.33
CA LEU A 159 0.37 -12.19 -11.55
C LEU A 159 -0.19 -13.23 -12.54
N LYS A 160 -1.48 -13.55 -12.41
CA LYS A 160 -2.15 -14.58 -13.24
C LYS A 160 -2.25 -14.21 -14.72
N ASP A 161 -2.07 -12.94 -15.07
CA ASP A 161 -2.13 -12.46 -16.44
C ASP A 161 -0.81 -12.69 -17.18
N TYR A 162 0.29 -12.96 -16.46
CA TYR A 162 1.63 -13.13 -17.06
C TYR A 162 2.46 -14.29 -16.48
N ALA A 163 1.88 -15.12 -15.60
CA ALA A 163 2.52 -16.30 -15.02
C ALA A 163 1.50 -17.43 -14.76
N ASP A 164 1.98 -18.68 -14.78
CA ASP A 164 1.17 -19.83 -14.36
C ASP A 164 1.15 -19.92 -12.82
N ILE A 165 0.01 -19.57 -12.23
CA ILE A 165 -0.20 -19.55 -10.77
C ILE A 165 0.08 -20.91 -10.13
N LYS A 166 -0.23 -22.02 -10.80
CA LYS A 166 0.03 -23.35 -10.24
C LYS A 166 1.53 -23.64 -10.17
N SER A 167 2.26 -23.27 -11.22
CA SER A 167 3.71 -23.38 -11.24
C SER A 167 4.35 -22.53 -10.14
N ILE A 168 3.94 -21.27 -9.98
CA ILE A 168 4.43 -20.38 -8.92
C ILE A 168 4.11 -20.93 -7.53
N SER A 169 2.87 -21.38 -7.30
CA SER A 169 2.47 -22.03 -6.04
C SER A 169 3.36 -23.23 -5.71
N ASN A 170 3.58 -24.11 -6.69
CA ASN A 170 4.47 -25.26 -6.52
C ASN A 170 5.92 -24.85 -6.22
N THR A 171 6.45 -23.83 -6.88
CA THR A 171 7.80 -23.30 -6.60
C THR A 171 7.90 -22.81 -5.15
N LEU A 172 6.91 -22.05 -4.66
CA LEU A 172 6.93 -21.51 -3.31
C LEU A 172 6.80 -22.59 -2.22
N LEU A 173 5.95 -23.61 -2.45
CA LEU A 173 5.62 -24.61 -1.43
C LEU A 173 6.57 -25.82 -1.44
N ASN A 174 6.98 -26.27 -2.63
CA ASN A 174 7.55 -27.61 -2.81
C ASN A 174 8.98 -27.63 -3.34
N THR A 175 9.53 -26.48 -3.79
CA THR A 175 10.89 -26.41 -4.32
C THR A 175 11.76 -25.43 -3.52
N THR A 176 12.98 -25.23 -4.00
CA THR A 176 13.92 -24.21 -3.52
C THR A 176 14.38 -23.29 -4.65
N ASP A 177 13.65 -23.27 -5.77
CA ASP A 177 14.03 -22.56 -7.00
C ASP A 177 13.58 -21.10 -6.93
N TYR A 178 13.98 -20.42 -5.85
CA TYR A 178 13.70 -19.02 -5.57
C TYR A 178 14.75 -18.42 -4.64
N LYS A 179 14.73 -17.10 -4.48
CA LYS A 179 15.56 -16.36 -3.50
C LYS A 179 14.69 -15.39 -2.73
N THR A 180 14.98 -15.15 -1.46
CA THR A 180 14.36 -14.04 -0.72
C THR A 180 15.23 -12.79 -0.83
N LYS A 181 14.63 -11.60 -0.73
CA LYS A 181 15.39 -10.35 -0.69
C LYS A 181 16.00 -10.02 0.67
N THR A 182 15.48 -10.60 1.75
CA THR A 182 16.06 -10.42 3.08
C THR A 182 17.47 -11.04 3.15
N THR A 183 18.36 -10.37 3.87
CA THR A 183 19.71 -10.88 4.14
C THR A 183 19.83 -11.54 5.52
N ASP A 184 18.82 -11.36 6.38
CA ASP A 184 18.74 -12.00 7.69
C ASP A 184 18.25 -13.44 7.54
N LYS A 185 19.12 -14.40 7.86
CA LYS A 185 18.84 -15.84 7.74
C LYS A 185 17.81 -16.37 8.73
N ASN A 186 17.69 -15.75 9.91
CA ASN A 186 16.68 -16.16 10.88
C ASN A 186 15.30 -15.66 10.44
N LEU A 187 15.23 -14.43 9.97
CA LEU A 187 14.01 -13.86 9.40
C LEU A 187 13.58 -14.63 8.15
N GLU A 188 14.50 -14.86 7.21
CA GLU A 188 14.26 -15.67 6.00
C GLU A 188 13.66 -17.02 6.38
N LYS A 189 14.24 -17.71 7.37
CA LYS A 189 13.72 -19.00 7.82
C LYS A 189 12.29 -18.88 8.35
N ALA A 190 12.01 -17.91 9.23
CA ALA A 190 10.68 -17.73 9.80
C ALA A 190 9.62 -17.42 8.74
N GLN A 191 9.96 -16.58 7.77
CA GLN A 191 9.11 -16.22 6.63
C GLN A 191 8.82 -17.45 5.76
N LEU A 192 9.85 -18.21 5.37
CA LEU A 192 9.67 -19.40 4.54
C LEU A 192 8.94 -20.54 5.27
N ASP A 193 9.13 -20.69 6.59
CA ASP A 193 8.38 -21.64 7.40
C ASP A 193 6.88 -21.29 7.41
N TYR A 194 6.51 -20.01 7.44
CA TYR A 194 5.11 -19.57 7.31
C TYR A 194 4.52 -19.88 5.92
N ILE A 195 5.29 -19.61 4.86
CA ILE A 195 4.86 -19.88 3.47
C ILE A 195 4.61 -21.39 3.26
N LYS A 196 5.52 -22.24 3.74
CA LYS A 196 5.42 -23.71 3.59
C LYS A 196 4.31 -24.37 4.40
N GLN A 197 3.69 -23.65 5.33
CA GLN A 197 2.52 -24.14 6.10
C GLN A 197 1.20 -23.96 5.35
N GLN A 198 1.17 -23.13 4.30
CA GLN A 198 -0.04 -22.94 3.49
C GLN A 198 -0.33 -24.20 2.67
N THR A 199 -1.62 -24.49 2.46
CA THR A 199 -2.04 -25.47 1.47
C THR A 199 -1.86 -24.94 0.06
N GLU A 200 -1.78 -25.84 -0.93
CA GLU A 200 -1.71 -25.45 -2.34
C GLU A 200 -2.93 -24.61 -2.76
N GLU A 201 -4.12 -24.93 -2.27
CA GLU A 201 -5.36 -24.20 -2.54
C GLU A 201 -5.30 -22.76 -2.00
N GLU A 202 -4.86 -22.60 -0.74
CA GLU A 202 -4.69 -21.27 -0.13
C GLU A 202 -3.66 -20.44 -0.89
N MET A 203 -2.52 -21.03 -1.26
CA MET A 203 -1.47 -20.34 -2.01
C MET A 203 -1.95 -19.93 -3.41
N ILE A 204 -2.67 -20.81 -4.12
CA ILE A 204 -3.27 -20.45 -5.42
C ILE A 204 -4.25 -19.30 -5.27
N ASN A 205 -5.08 -19.29 -4.22
CA ASN A 205 -6.01 -18.20 -3.95
C ASN A 205 -5.28 -16.88 -3.66
N ILE A 206 -4.23 -16.91 -2.85
CA ILE A 206 -3.38 -15.73 -2.57
C ILE A 206 -2.81 -15.17 -3.88
N LEU A 207 -2.17 -16.03 -4.68
CA LEU A 207 -1.47 -15.63 -5.91
C LEU A 207 -2.43 -15.18 -7.03
N SER A 208 -3.66 -15.70 -7.06
CA SER A 208 -4.70 -15.32 -8.03
C SER A 208 -5.34 -13.95 -7.76
N ASN A 209 -5.14 -13.42 -6.55
CA ASN A 209 -5.67 -12.14 -6.08
C ASN A 209 -4.52 -11.19 -5.69
N THR A 210 -3.48 -11.19 -6.54
CA THR A 210 -2.35 -10.27 -6.46
C THR A 210 -2.70 -8.90 -7.01
N ASP A 211 -2.00 -7.88 -6.50
CA ASP A 211 -1.98 -6.51 -7.03
C ASP A 211 -3.32 -5.76 -7.00
N PHE A 212 -3.24 -4.43 -7.14
CA PHE A 212 -4.43 -3.61 -7.27
C PHE A 212 -5.28 -4.07 -8.46
N ASN A 213 -6.58 -4.16 -8.23
CA ASN A 213 -7.54 -4.49 -9.25
C ASN A 213 -8.82 -3.66 -9.04
N ASN A 214 -9.84 -3.88 -9.86
CA ASN A 214 -11.08 -3.09 -9.76
C ASN A 214 -11.95 -3.46 -8.53
N SER A 215 -11.51 -4.41 -7.69
CA SER A 215 -12.14 -4.74 -6.41
C SER A 215 -11.81 -3.69 -5.36
N LYS A 216 -12.70 -3.57 -4.36
CA LYS A 216 -12.46 -2.77 -3.15
C LYS A 216 -11.73 -3.57 -2.06
N THR A 217 -11.45 -4.84 -2.30
CA THR A 217 -10.75 -5.71 -1.35
C THR A 217 -9.24 -5.54 -1.49
N TYR A 218 -8.54 -5.51 -0.36
CA TYR A 218 -7.08 -5.52 -0.34
C TYR A 218 -6.53 -6.78 -1.03
N PRO A 219 -5.53 -6.66 -1.90
CA PRO A 219 -4.87 -7.81 -2.50
C PRO A 219 -4.26 -8.72 -1.43
N LEU A 220 -4.35 -10.04 -1.62
CA LEU A 220 -3.79 -11.00 -0.66
C LEU A 220 -2.27 -11.11 -0.76
N ALA A 221 -1.74 -10.72 -1.92
CA ALA A 221 -0.33 -10.63 -2.21
C ALA A 221 -0.12 -9.54 -3.26
N PHE A 222 1.13 -9.24 -3.57
CA PHE A 222 1.51 -8.36 -4.66
C PHE A 222 2.55 -9.07 -5.52
N SER A 223 2.70 -8.62 -6.75
CA SER A 223 3.71 -9.17 -7.64
C SER A 223 4.22 -8.10 -8.57
N TYR A 224 5.51 -8.14 -8.90
CA TYR A 224 6.07 -7.21 -9.86
C TYR A 224 7.19 -7.87 -10.66
N GLN A 225 7.46 -7.31 -11.83
CA GLN A 225 8.55 -7.79 -12.69
C GLN A 225 9.78 -6.91 -12.52
N GLU A 226 10.95 -7.55 -12.38
CA GLU A 226 12.25 -6.90 -12.20
C GLU A 226 13.31 -7.76 -12.90
N ASN A 227 14.09 -7.18 -13.82
CA ASN A 227 15.20 -7.85 -14.51
C ASN A 227 14.87 -9.20 -15.20
N GLY A 228 13.62 -9.40 -15.62
CA GLY A 228 13.18 -10.66 -16.24
C GLY A 228 12.69 -11.71 -15.24
N ASP A 229 12.87 -11.48 -13.94
CA ASP A 229 12.34 -12.30 -12.85
C ASP A 229 10.93 -11.82 -12.46
N ILE A 230 10.20 -12.71 -11.77
CA ILE A 230 8.97 -12.36 -11.05
C ILE A 230 9.34 -12.23 -9.57
N VAL A 231 8.94 -11.14 -8.95
CA VAL A 231 8.97 -11.02 -7.49
C VAL A 231 7.55 -11.12 -6.96
N VAL A 232 7.33 -12.07 -6.05
CA VAL A 232 6.09 -12.20 -5.30
C VAL A 232 6.29 -11.59 -3.92
N VAL A 233 5.35 -10.75 -3.51
CA VAL A 233 5.33 -10.12 -2.19
C VAL A 233 4.15 -10.66 -1.41
N ILE A 234 4.42 -11.28 -0.26
CA ILE A 234 3.38 -11.81 0.61
C ILE A 234 3.40 -11.00 1.91
N PRO A 235 2.34 -10.24 2.23
CA PRO A 235 2.20 -9.61 3.54
C PRO A 235 2.19 -10.65 4.66
N LEU A 236 2.88 -10.34 5.75
CA LEU A 236 3.09 -11.21 6.91
C LEU A 236 2.80 -10.45 8.22
N GLN A 237 2.83 -11.17 9.33
CA GLN A 237 2.75 -10.54 10.64
C GLN A 237 4.05 -9.80 10.97
N HIS A 238 3.93 -8.71 11.73
CA HIS A 238 5.08 -7.89 12.14
C HIS A 238 6.22 -8.68 12.81
N ALA A 239 5.88 -9.69 13.62
CA ALA A 239 6.88 -10.55 14.28
C ALA A 239 7.79 -11.33 13.31
N ILE A 240 7.42 -11.45 12.04
CA ILE A 240 8.18 -12.09 10.97
C ILE A 240 8.45 -11.14 9.79
N GLY A 241 8.48 -9.82 10.06
CA GLY A 241 9.03 -8.80 9.17
C GLY A 241 8.03 -8.10 8.26
N ASP A 242 6.74 -8.10 8.59
CA ASP A 242 5.63 -7.42 7.88
C ASP A 242 5.33 -7.89 6.44
N TYR A 243 6.32 -8.35 5.69
CA TYR A 243 6.17 -8.95 4.37
C TYR A 243 7.42 -9.78 4.02
N VAL A 244 7.30 -10.62 2.98
CA VAL A 244 8.43 -11.27 2.32
C VAL A 244 8.39 -11.00 0.82
N GLU A 245 9.54 -10.63 0.25
CA GLU A 245 9.75 -10.56 -1.20
C GLU A 245 10.53 -11.80 -1.66
N ILE A 246 9.93 -12.59 -2.55
CA ILE A 246 10.48 -13.83 -3.10
C ILE A 246 10.67 -13.68 -4.61
N ILE A 247 11.91 -13.78 -5.05
CA ILE A 247 12.34 -13.71 -6.44
C ILE A 247 12.28 -15.12 -7.04
N ILE A 248 11.54 -15.26 -8.13
CA ILE A 248 11.41 -16.47 -8.94
C ILE A 248 11.95 -16.15 -10.33
N SER A 249 13.04 -16.82 -10.70
CA SER A 249 13.61 -16.66 -12.03
C SER A 249 12.79 -17.38 -13.09
N LYS A 250 12.56 -16.69 -14.21
CA LYS A 250 11.93 -17.26 -15.40
C LYS A 250 12.89 -18.13 -16.21
#